data_AF-F4B6V2-F1
#
_entry.id   AF-F4B6V2-F1
#
_cell.length_a   1.000
_cell.length_b   1.000
_cell.length_c   1.000
_cell.angle_alpha   90.00
_cell.angle_beta   90.00
_cell.angle_gamma   90.00
#
_symmetry.space_group_name_H-M   'P 1'
#
loop_
_entity.id
_entity.type
_entity.pdbx_description
1 polymer ?
#
loop_
_entity_poly.entity_id
_entity_poly.type
_entity_poly.pdbx_seq_one_letter_code
_entity_poly.pdbx_strand_id
1 'polypeptide(L)'
;MEELIKKAEEKGIDVEDLIIFTLSKEDPSEGIKMRIELAKKYMAEAEEYLKKGDAVQASEKAYKVAEEVLKALAEKFNTPEYQQAVKEGRWYTYLLSKATNTLSSTLGDKIIKGWSSAYLLHVWGFHEAKLETKDIMSYINVVKEMLEEANKYLSM
;
A
#
# COMPACT_ATOMS: atom_id res chain seq x y z
N MET A 1 21.17 0.94 15.35
CA MET A 1 19.91 0.52 14.68
C MET A 1 19.69 1.32 13.40
N GLU A 2 19.82 2.65 13.43
CA GLU A 2 19.73 3.52 12.24
C GLU A 2 20.70 3.15 11.11
N GLU A 3 21.97 2.87 11.41
CA GLU A 3 22.95 2.48 10.37
C GLU A 3 22.60 1.16 9.68
N LEU A 4 21.95 0.24 10.40
CA LEU A 4 21.51 -1.05 9.86
C LEU A 4 20.31 -0.88 8.93
N ILE A 5 19.34 -0.05 9.33
CA ILE A 5 18.16 0.28 8.51
C ILE A 5 18.62 0.96 7.22
N LYS A 6 19.48 1.98 7.32
CA LYS A 6 20.01 2.68 6.17
C LYS A 6 20.72 1.74 5.17
N LYS A 7 21.57 0.84 5.67
CA LYS A 7 22.25 -0.18 4.83
C LYS A 7 21.28 -1.15 4.17
N ALA A 8 20.15 -1.45 4.82
CA ALA A 8 19.10 -2.29 4.24
C ALA A 8 18.37 -1.54 3.13
N GLU A 9 17.96 -0.30 3.37
CA GLU A 9 17.30 0.57 2.39
C GLU A 9 18.17 0.85 1.16
N GLU A 10 19.48 1.07 1.33
CA GLU A 10 20.45 1.21 0.22
C GLU A 10 20.50 -0.04 -0.68
N LYS A 11 20.12 -1.20 -0.16
CA LYS A 11 19.98 -2.46 -0.91
C LYS A 11 18.55 -2.72 -1.40
N GLY A 12 17.66 -1.74 -1.23
CA GLY A 12 16.25 -1.83 -1.58
C GLY A 12 15.45 -2.78 -0.69
N ILE A 13 15.91 -3.02 0.54
CA ILE A 13 15.18 -3.82 1.53
C ILE A 13 14.32 -2.86 2.35
N ASP A 14 13.01 -3.09 2.32
CA ASP A 14 12.07 -2.46 3.21
C ASP A 14 12.05 -3.22 4.55
N VAL A 15 12.55 -2.57 5.60
CA VAL A 15 12.70 -3.17 6.93
C VAL A 15 11.34 -3.38 7.59
N GLU A 16 10.37 -2.49 7.40
CA GLU A 16 9.03 -2.63 7.96
C GLU A 16 8.35 -3.86 7.34
N ASP A 17 8.44 -3.99 6.02
CA ASP A 17 7.89 -5.14 5.28
C ASP A 17 8.55 -6.45 5.69
N LEU A 18 9.87 -6.46 5.91
CA LEU A 18 10.60 -7.65 6.34
C LEU A 18 10.18 -8.11 7.75
N ILE A 19 9.96 -7.16 8.66
CA ILE A 19 9.45 -7.45 10.01
C ILE A 19 8.05 -8.04 9.91
N ILE A 20 7.15 -7.42 9.13
CA ILE A 20 5.79 -7.92 8.94
C ILE A 20 5.80 -9.33 8.34
N PHE A 21 6.59 -9.59 7.29
CA PHE A 21 6.73 -10.94 6.72
C PHE A 21 7.21 -11.97 7.74
N THR A 22 8.07 -11.57 8.68
CA THR A 22 8.56 -12.47 9.72
C THR A 22 7.46 -12.81 10.72
N LEU A 23 6.67 -11.80 11.13
CA LEU A 23 5.53 -11.99 12.03
C LEU A 23 4.41 -12.81 11.38
N SER A 24 4.10 -12.55 10.11
CA SER A 24 3.13 -13.31 9.31
C SER A 24 3.44 -14.82 9.21
N LYS A 25 4.70 -15.24 9.37
CA LYS A 25 5.06 -16.67 9.36
C LYS A 25 4.60 -17.39 10.61
N GLU A 26 4.59 -16.70 11.74
CA GLU A 26 4.13 -17.23 13.03
C GLU A 26 2.60 -17.13 13.11
N ASP A 27 2.04 -15.96 12.77
CA ASP A 27 0.60 -15.71 12.72
C ASP A 27 0.23 -14.79 11.54
N PRO A 28 -0.34 -15.32 10.45
CA PRO A 28 -0.77 -14.52 9.31
C PRO A 28 -1.80 -13.43 9.68
N SER A 29 -2.59 -13.63 10.74
CA SER A 29 -3.58 -12.64 11.17
C SER A 29 -2.93 -11.39 11.77
N GLU A 30 -1.78 -11.55 12.44
CA GLU A 30 -1.03 -10.44 13.01
C GLU A 30 -0.44 -9.55 11.92
N GLY A 31 0.18 -10.15 10.90
CA GLY A 31 0.72 -9.42 9.75
C GLY A 31 -0.34 -8.63 9.01
N ILE A 32 -1.48 -9.26 8.67
CA ILE A 32 -2.62 -8.60 8.04
C ILE A 32 -3.11 -7.41 8.87
N LYS A 33 -3.25 -7.58 10.19
CA LYS A 33 -3.69 -6.51 11.09
C LYS A 33 -2.71 -5.34 11.09
N MET A 34 -1.41 -5.60 11.16
CA MET A 34 -0.38 -4.56 11.14
C MET A 34 -0.41 -3.74 9.84
N ARG A 35 -0.53 -4.41 8.69
CA ARG A 35 -0.65 -3.74 7.38
C ARG A 35 -1.86 -2.81 7.33
N ILE A 36 -2.99 -3.24 7.86
CA ILE A 36 -4.21 -2.41 7.88
C ILE A 36 -4.10 -1.23 8.85
N GLU A 37 -3.44 -1.39 10.01
CA GLU A 37 -3.16 -0.26 10.90
C GLU A 37 -2.18 0.74 10.27
N LEU A 38 -1.15 0.27 9.53
CA LEU A 38 -0.28 1.14 8.73
C LEU A 38 -1.06 1.87 7.64
N ALA A 39 -1.93 1.18 6.90
CA ALA A 39 -2.76 1.78 5.88
C ALA A 39 -3.68 2.88 6.46
N LYS A 40 -4.30 2.65 7.63
CA LYS A 40 -5.11 3.68 8.31
C LYS A 40 -4.27 4.88 8.74
N LYS A 41 -3.07 4.64 9.29
CA LYS A 41 -2.13 5.69 9.66
C LYS A 41 -1.72 6.52 8.44
N TYR A 42 -1.35 5.88 7.35
CA TYR A 42 -0.97 6.57 6.10
C TYR A 42 -2.14 7.36 5.50
N MET A 43 -3.37 6.86 5.58
CA MET A 43 -4.54 7.62 5.12
C MET A 43 -4.74 8.88 5.98
N ALA A 44 -4.61 8.79 7.30
CA ALA A 44 -4.68 9.96 8.17
C ALA A 44 -3.57 10.99 7.87
N GLU A 45 -2.34 10.52 7.63
CA GLU A 45 -1.22 11.37 7.21
C GLU A 45 -1.48 12.04 5.84
N ALA A 46 -2.03 11.31 4.86
CA ALA A 46 -2.39 11.85 3.55
C ALA A 46 -3.42 12.99 3.67
N GLU A 47 -4.46 12.79 4.49
CA GLU A 47 -5.46 13.83 4.78
C GLU A 47 -4.86 15.04 5.52
N GLU A 48 -3.87 14.84 6.38
CA GLU A 48 -3.15 15.93 7.05
C GLU A 48 -2.30 16.74 6.05
N TYR A 49 -1.57 16.08 5.16
CA TYR A 49 -0.77 16.75 4.13
C TYR A 49 -1.65 17.52 3.14
N LEU A 50 -2.83 16.99 2.79
CA LEU A 50 -3.83 17.73 2.00
C LEU A 50 -4.22 19.05 2.68
N LYS A 51 -4.51 19.03 3.99
CA LYS A 51 -4.86 20.24 4.76
C LYS A 51 -3.72 21.26 4.80
N LYS A 52 -2.47 20.80 4.78
CA LYS A 52 -1.27 21.65 4.76
C LYS A 52 -0.90 22.17 3.37
N GLY A 53 -1.59 21.74 2.31
CA GLY A 53 -1.25 22.13 0.95
C GLY A 53 -0.10 21.33 0.33
N ASP A 54 0.34 20.24 0.96
CA ASP A 54 1.48 19.44 0.50
C ASP A 54 1.01 18.28 -0.38
N ALA A 55 0.89 18.55 -1.68
CA ALA A 55 0.42 17.57 -2.66
C ALA A 55 1.40 16.39 -2.83
N VAL A 56 2.71 16.63 -2.69
CA VAL A 56 3.76 15.63 -2.87
C VAL A 56 3.67 14.58 -1.77
N GLN A 57 3.64 15.02 -0.51
CA GLN A 57 3.52 14.10 0.62
C GLN A 57 2.15 13.44 0.70
N ALA A 58 1.06 14.15 0.39
CA ALA A 58 -0.27 13.55 0.34
C ALA A 58 -0.34 12.41 -0.68
N SER A 59 0.26 12.60 -1.86
CA SER A 59 0.32 11.59 -2.93
C SER A 59 1.10 10.35 -2.52
N GLU A 60 2.28 10.53 -1.92
CA GLU A 60 3.10 9.42 -1.44
C GLU A 60 2.40 8.61 -0.35
N LYS A 61 1.75 9.30 0.60
CA LYS A 61 1.02 8.61 1.67
C LYS A 61 -0.18 7.84 1.15
N ALA A 62 -0.94 8.40 0.21
CA ALA A 62 -2.02 7.66 -0.44
C ALA A 62 -1.52 6.44 -1.24
N TYR A 63 -0.36 6.53 -1.90
CA TYR A 63 0.25 5.37 -2.54
C TYR A 63 0.55 4.25 -1.52
N LYS A 64 1.18 4.59 -0.39
CA LYS A 64 1.46 3.61 0.68
C LYS A 64 0.22 2.96 1.28
N VAL A 65 -0.92 3.67 1.32
CA VAL A 65 -2.21 3.06 1.71
C VAL A 65 -2.57 1.91 0.77
N ALA A 66 -2.52 2.15 -0.54
CA ALA A 66 -2.86 1.13 -1.52
C ALA A 66 -1.87 -0.05 -1.51
N GLU A 67 -0.57 0.21 -1.30
CA GLU A 67 0.43 -0.85 -1.13
C GLU A 67 0.05 -1.77 0.04
N GLU A 68 -0.14 -1.22 1.23
CA GLU A 68 -0.43 -2.04 2.42
C GLU A 68 -1.77 -2.77 2.32
N VAL A 69 -2.79 -2.15 1.73
CA VAL A 69 -4.07 -2.80 1.45
C VAL A 69 -3.90 -4.00 0.50
N LEU A 70 -3.16 -3.83 -0.61
CA LEU A 70 -2.94 -4.92 -1.56
C LEU A 70 -2.15 -6.05 -0.94
N LYS A 71 -1.09 -5.75 -0.19
CA LYS A 71 -0.28 -6.76 0.50
C LYS A 71 -1.14 -7.55 1.50
N ALA A 72 -1.97 -6.87 2.29
CA ALA A 72 -2.87 -7.52 3.25
C ALA A 72 -3.92 -8.42 2.58
N LEU A 73 -4.55 -7.96 1.50
CA LEU A 73 -5.50 -8.76 0.72
C LEU A 73 -4.80 -9.95 0.05
N ALA A 74 -3.65 -9.73 -0.56
CA ALA A 74 -2.88 -10.77 -1.24
C ALA A 74 -2.46 -11.89 -0.29
N GLU A 75 -2.11 -11.53 0.95
CA GLU A 75 -1.82 -12.45 2.05
C GLU A 75 -3.08 -13.19 2.52
N LYS A 76 -4.18 -12.47 2.80
CA LYS A 76 -5.48 -13.05 3.22
C LYS A 76 -6.00 -14.10 2.25
N PHE A 77 -5.92 -13.82 0.96
CA PHE A 77 -6.39 -14.70 -0.10
C PHE A 77 -5.30 -15.65 -0.63
N ASN A 78 -4.10 -15.61 -0.04
CA ASN A 78 -2.97 -16.45 -0.38
C ASN A 78 -2.66 -16.50 -1.89
N THR A 79 -2.59 -15.33 -2.50
CA THR A 79 -2.40 -15.19 -3.95
C THR A 79 -1.02 -15.69 -4.41
N PRO A 80 -0.86 -16.11 -5.68
CA PRO A 80 0.44 -16.46 -6.24
C PRO A 80 1.49 -15.34 -6.12
N GLU A 81 1.06 -14.08 -6.21
CA GLU A 81 1.93 -12.91 -6.08
C GLU A 81 2.46 -12.74 -4.65
N TYR A 82 1.62 -12.99 -3.64
CA TYR A 82 2.08 -13.03 -2.24
C TYR A 82 3.13 -14.11 -2.03
N GLN A 83 2.89 -15.33 -2.54
CA GLN A 83 3.87 -16.43 -2.46
C GLN A 83 5.19 -16.08 -3.16
N GLN A 84 5.12 -15.39 -4.31
CA GLN A 84 6.32 -14.92 -4.99
C GLN A 84 7.06 -13.85 -4.17
N ALA A 85 6.35 -12.89 -3.56
CA ALA A 85 6.96 -11.86 -2.72
C ALA A 85 7.66 -12.46 -1.49
N VAL A 86 7.05 -13.46 -0.84
CA VAL A 86 7.67 -14.21 0.28
C VAL A 86 8.94 -14.91 -0.17
N LYS A 87 8.92 -15.56 -1.34
CA LYS A 87 10.11 -16.24 -1.91
C LYS A 87 11.23 -15.27 -2.27
N GLU A 88 10.89 -14.09 -2.78
CA GLU A 88 11.84 -13.04 -3.14
C GLU A 88 12.30 -12.21 -1.92
N GLY A 89 11.61 -12.36 -0.78
CA GLY A 89 11.88 -11.64 0.46
C GLY A 89 11.51 -10.16 0.41
N ARG A 90 10.76 -9.72 -0.62
CA ARG A 90 10.31 -8.33 -0.81
C ARG A 90 9.16 -8.24 -1.79
N TRP A 91 8.40 -7.15 -1.71
CA TRP A 91 7.47 -6.76 -2.76
C TRP A 91 8.17 -5.96 -3.86
N TYR A 92 7.78 -6.22 -5.10
CA TYR A 92 8.06 -5.36 -6.25
C TYR A 92 6.77 -4.74 -6.74
N THR A 93 6.83 -3.53 -7.28
CA THR A 93 5.65 -2.83 -7.81
C THR A 93 4.92 -3.63 -8.89
N TYR A 94 5.64 -4.43 -9.70
CA TYR A 94 4.99 -5.30 -10.68
C TYR A 94 4.19 -6.44 -10.03
N LEU A 95 4.62 -6.94 -8.85
CA LEU A 95 3.87 -7.94 -8.10
C LEU A 95 2.59 -7.34 -7.53
N LEU A 96 2.64 -6.09 -7.04
CA LEU A 96 1.44 -5.37 -6.60
C LEU A 96 0.45 -5.20 -7.77
N SER A 97 0.92 -4.78 -8.95
CA SER A 97 0.07 -4.69 -10.15
C SER A 97 -0.53 -6.03 -10.58
N LYS A 98 0.22 -7.14 -10.48
CA LYS A 98 -0.32 -8.48 -10.75
C LYS A 98 -1.35 -8.89 -9.70
N ALA A 99 -1.05 -8.66 -8.42
CA ALA A 99 -1.94 -8.96 -7.30
C ALA A 99 -3.26 -8.19 -7.43
N THR A 100 -3.22 -6.92 -7.85
CA THR A 100 -4.40 -6.12 -8.16
C THR A 100 -5.30 -6.80 -9.20
N ASN A 101 -4.72 -7.32 -10.29
CA ASN A 101 -5.49 -8.03 -11.32
C ASN A 101 -6.13 -9.30 -10.75
N THR A 102 -5.35 -10.11 -10.01
CA THR A 102 -5.83 -11.31 -9.34
C THR A 102 -6.98 -10.99 -8.37
N LEU A 103 -6.80 -10.02 -7.47
CA LEU A 103 -7.77 -9.66 -6.44
C LEU A 103 -9.02 -8.99 -7.01
N SER A 104 -8.89 -8.09 -7.97
CA SER A 104 -10.03 -7.37 -8.57
C SER A 104 -11.02 -8.29 -9.27
N SER A 105 -10.56 -9.43 -9.79
CA SER A 105 -11.44 -10.45 -10.39
C SER A 105 -12.44 -11.04 -9.39
N THR A 106 -12.11 -10.99 -8.09
CA THR A 106 -12.91 -11.59 -7.00
C THR A 106 -13.55 -10.54 -6.10
N LEU A 107 -12.84 -9.45 -5.80
CA LEU A 107 -13.24 -8.41 -4.83
C LEU A 107 -13.86 -7.18 -5.50
N GLY A 108 -13.86 -7.12 -6.83
CA GLY A 108 -14.51 -6.05 -7.59
C GLY A 108 -13.59 -4.89 -7.97
N ASP A 109 -14.21 -3.93 -8.64
CA ASP A 109 -13.53 -2.85 -9.37
C ASP A 109 -12.87 -1.80 -8.47
N LYS A 110 -13.29 -1.68 -7.21
CA LYS A 110 -12.68 -0.76 -6.24
C LYS A 110 -11.19 -1.04 -6.01
N ILE A 111 -10.78 -2.32 -6.06
CA ILE A 111 -9.37 -2.69 -5.88
C ILE A 111 -8.51 -2.16 -7.04
N ILE A 112 -8.95 -2.39 -8.28
CA ILE A 112 -8.19 -1.93 -9.46
C ILE A 112 -8.24 -0.41 -9.62
N LYS A 113 -9.38 0.23 -9.30
CA LYS A 113 -9.52 1.69 -9.29
C LYS A 113 -8.62 2.34 -8.24
N GLY A 114 -8.57 1.78 -7.03
CA GLY A 114 -7.71 2.24 -5.95
C GLY A 114 -6.23 2.15 -6.32
N TRP A 115 -5.77 1.00 -6.81
CA TRP A 115 -4.38 0.84 -7.26
C TRP A 115 -4.02 1.77 -8.42
N SER A 116 -4.90 1.90 -9.42
CA SER A 116 -4.65 2.77 -10.58
C SER A 116 -4.53 4.24 -10.15
N SER A 117 -5.37 4.68 -9.21
CA SER A 117 -5.33 6.03 -8.65
C SER A 117 -4.06 6.24 -7.82
N ALA A 118 -3.72 5.28 -6.97
CA ALA A 118 -2.49 5.31 -6.17
C ALA A 118 -1.23 5.36 -7.04
N TYR A 119 -1.17 4.58 -8.12
CA TYR A 119 -0.01 4.59 -9.02
C TYR A 119 0.12 5.91 -9.79
N LEU A 120 -1.01 6.52 -10.19
CA LEU A 120 -1.02 7.87 -10.76
C LEU A 120 -0.47 8.90 -9.76
N LEU A 121 -0.91 8.83 -8.50
CA LEU A 121 -0.42 9.70 -7.42
C LEU A 121 1.08 9.51 -7.19
N HIS A 122 1.56 8.27 -7.18
CA HIS A 122 2.97 7.98 -7.00
C HIS A 122 3.85 8.56 -8.13
N VAL A 123 3.43 8.40 -9.38
CA VAL A 123 4.16 8.93 -10.53
C VAL A 123 4.04 10.46 -10.61
N TRP A 124 2.83 10.97 -10.77
CA TRP A 124 2.61 12.38 -11.11
C TRP A 124 2.56 13.31 -9.91
N GLY A 125 2.12 12.81 -8.76
CA GLY A 125 2.04 13.56 -7.51
C GLY A 125 3.35 13.55 -6.73
N PHE A 126 3.94 12.38 -6.52
CA PHE A 126 5.16 12.23 -5.72
C PHE A 126 6.44 12.42 -6.54
N HIS A 127 6.69 11.56 -7.54
CA HIS A 127 7.96 11.58 -8.27
C HIS A 127 8.13 12.81 -9.18
N GLU A 128 7.10 13.13 -9.97
CA GLU A 128 7.16 14.23 -10.94
C GLU A 128 6.72 15.59 -10.36
N ALA A 129 6.04 15.57 -9.22
CA ALA A 129 5.51 16.75 -8.53
C ALA A 129 4.77 17.73 -9.46
N LYS A 130 3.89 17.20 -10.34
CA LYS A 130 3.14 17.98 -11.34
C LYS A 130 1.69 18.28 -10.95
N LEU A 131 1.20 17.67 -9.88
CA LEU A 131 -0.19 17.80 -9.45
C LEU A 131 -0.28 18.63 -8.17
N GLU A 132 -1.30 19.47 -8.09
CA GLU A 132 -1.64 20.25 -6.89
C GLU A 132 -2.69 19.52 -6.04
N THR A 133 -2.95 20.01 -4.83
CA THR A 133 -3.91 19.39 -3.89
C THR A 133 -5.32 19.23 -4.49
N LYS A 134 -5.76 20.18 -5.32
CA LYS A 134 -7.05 20.12 -6.04
C LYS A 134 -7.10 18.97 -7.05
N ASP A 135 -5.96 18.63 -7.67
CA ASP A 135 -5.89 17.62 -8.73
C ASP A 135 -5.85 16.21 -8.14
N ILE A 136 -5.27 16.06 -6.95
CA ILE A 136 -5.06 14.75 -6.30
C ILE A 136 -6.23 14.32 -5.40
N MET A 137 -7.10 15.25 -4.98
CA MET A 137 -8.14 14.99 -3.97
C MET A 137 -9.10 13.86 -4.39
N SER A 138 -9.52 13.83 -5.65
CA SER A 138 -10.40 12.77 -6.16
C SER A 138 -9.71 11.41 -6.17
N TYR A 139 -8.43 11.33 -6.53
CA TYR A 139 -7.66 10.09 -6.53
C TYR A 139 -7.43 9.57 -5.11
N ILE A 140 -7.16 10.45 -4.14
CA ILE A 140 -7.02 10.06 -2.73
C ILE A 140 -8.35 9.50 -2.19
N ASN A 141 -9.48 10.09 -2.56
CA ASN A 141 -10.79 9.55 -2.18
C ASN A 141 -11.01 8.14 -2.76
N VAL A 142 -10.58 7.87 -3.98
CA VAL A 142 -10.66 6.51 -4.57
C VAL A 142 -9.78 5.51 -3.81
N VAL A 143 -8.60 5.92 -3.35
CA VAL A 143 -7.75 5.09 -2.47
C VAL A 143 -8.43 4.85 -1.12
N LYS A 144 -9.11 5.86 -0.56
CA LYS A 144 -9.88 5.72 0.69
C LYS A 144 -11.02 4.71 0.54
N GLU A 145 -11.76 4.77 -0.56
CA GLU A 145 -12.81 3.79 -0.86
C GLU A 145 -12.26 2.36 -1.00
N MET A 146 -11.04 2.20 -1.54
CA MET A 146 -10.35 0.91 -1.59
C MET A 146 -10.02 0.38 -0.19
N LEU A 147 -9.52 1.23 0.71
CA LEU A 147 -9.26 0.86 2.10
C LEU A 147 -10.55 0.45 2.84
N GLU A 148 -11.62 1.22 2.66
CA GLU A 148 -12.95 0.91 3.22
C GLU A 148 -13.51 -0.42 2.69
N GLU A 149 -13.32 -0.69 1.39
CA GLU A 149 -13.72 -1.96 0.78
C GLU A 149 -12.92 -3.13 1.35
N ALA A 150 -11.60 -2.99 1.45
CA ALA A 150 -10.72 -4.02 1.98
C ALA A 150 -11.07 -4.41 3.43
N ASN A 151 -11.46 -3.44 4.27
CA ASN A 151 -11.86 -3.70 5.65
C ASN A 151 -13.02 -4.70 5.76
N LYS A 152 -13.90 -4.82 4.76
CA LYS A 152 -14.98 -5.82 4.78
C LYS A 152 -14.49 -7.27 4.77
N TYR A 153 -13.28 -7.50 4.24
CA TYR A 153 -12.68 -8.82 4.10
C TYR A 153 -11.61 -9.09 5.17
N LEU A 154 -11.08 -8.03 5.77
CA LEU A 154 -9.94 -8.05 6.68
C LEU A 154 -10.32 -7.79 8.15
N SER A 155 -11.57 -7.40 8.41
CA SER A 155 -12.12 -7.38 9.77
C SER A 155 -12.16 -8.81 10.33
N MET A 156 -11.42 -9.05 11.42
CA MET A 156 -11.45 -10.29 12.21
C MET A 156 -12.12 -10.01 13.55
#